data_AF-A0A094FAJ8-F1
#
_entry.id   AF-A0A094FAJ8-F1
#
_cell.length_a   1.000
_cell.length_b   1.000
_cell.length_c   1.000
_cell.angle_alpha   90.00
_cell.angle_beta   90.00
_cell.angle_gamma   90.00
#
_symmetry.space_group_name_H-M   'P 1'
#
loop_
_entity.id
_entity.type
_entity.pdbx_description
1 polymer ?
#
loop_
_entity_poly.entity_id
_entity_poly.type
_entity_poly.pdbx_seq_one_letter_code
_entity_poly.pdbx_strand_id
1 'polypeptide(L)'
;MTSTTESTIYKLIFSVPVSHFAAVKAAVHTSGAGNFPGYTGVSFQTQGMSVFLPSGATEPNEMAETKVEVFCSGRVQAVAAVGAMKKSHPYKAVSYAVFKAENI
;
A
#
# COMPACT_ATOMS: atom_id res chain seq x y z
N MET A 1 21.43 13.99 -25.34
CA MET A 1 20.84 14.69 -24.18
C MET A 1 19.53 14.00 -23.84
N THR A 2 19.57 12.96 -23.01
CA THR A 2 18.34 12.28 -22.54
C THR A 2 17.76 13.13 -21.42
N SER A 3 16.72 13.89 -21.75
CA SER A 3 15.86 14.53 -20.76
C SER A 3 15.24 13.43 -19.91
N THR A 4 15.79 13.19 -18.71
CA THR A 4 15.17 12.31 -17.72
C THR A 4 13.91 13.02 -17.28
N THR A 5 12.77 12.63 -17.85
CA THR A 5 11.47 13.10 -17.38
C THR A 5 11.33 12.59 -15.95
N GLU A 6 11.40 13.47 -14.96
CA GLU A 6 11.16 13.09 -13.57
C GLU A 6 9.77 12.48 -13.49
N SER A 7 9.73 11.17 -13.24
CA SER A 7 8.47 10.48 -13.02
C SER A 7 7.92 10.92 -11.68
N THR A 8 6.73 11.51 -11.68
CA THR A 8 6.02 11.86 -10.45
C THR A 8 5.95 10.65 -9.52
N ILE A 9 6.43 10.80 -8.29
CA ILE A 9 6.40 9.73 -7.30
C ILE A 9 5.06 9.76 -6.57
N TYR A 10 4.50 8.57 -6.32
CA TYR A 10 3.35 8.39 -5.46
C TYR A 10 3.70 7.46 -4.32
N LYS A 11 3.07 7.64 -3.17
CA LYS A 11 3.18 6.75 -2.02
C LYS A 11 1.83 6.12 -1.73
N LEU A 12 1.74 4.81 -1.90
CA LEU A 12 0.58 4.00 -1.50
C LEU A 12 0.79 3.56 -0.05
N ILE A 13 -0.20 3.85 0.79
CA ILE A 13 -0.26 3.43 2.19
C ILE A 13 -1.53 2.61 2.38
N PHE A 14 -1.43 1.42 2.97
CA PHE A 14 -2.60 0.58 3.28
C PHE A 14 -2.36 -0.23 4.56
N SER A 15 -3.45 -0.62 5.23
CA SER A 15 -3.41 -1.53 6.38
C SER A 15 -4.00 -2.88 5.99
N VAL A 16 -3.39 -3.97 6.47
CA VAL A 16 -3.82 -5.35 6.17
C VAL A 16 -3.68 -6.23 7.42
N PRO A 17 -4.59 -7.18 7.68
CA PRO A 17 -4.42 -8.18 8.73
C PRO A 17 -3.12 -8.94 8.62
N VAL A 18 -2.49 -9.24 9.78
CA VAL A 18 -1.21 -9.96 9.83
C VAL A 18 -1.27 -11.29 9.06
N SER A 19 -2.42 -11.97 9.07
CA SER A 19 -2.63 -13.25 8.35
C SER A 19 -2.54 -13.12 6.82
N HIS A 20 -2.84 -11.96 6.24
CA HIS A 20 -2.87 -11.74 4.79
C HIS A 20 -1.73 -10.82 4.31
N PHE A 21 -0.95 -10.28 5.24
CA PHE A 21 0.10 -9.30 4.97
C PHE A 21 1.09 -9.75 3.88
N ALA A 22 1.63 -10.96 3.98
CA ALA A 22 2.64 -11.46 3.04
C ALA A 22 2.09 -11.55 1.60
N ALA A 23 0.87 -12.08 1.44
CA ALA A 23 0.24 -12.26 0.15
C ALA A 23 -0.12 -10.91 -0.52
N VAL A 24 -0.71 -9.98 0.24
CA VAL A 24 -1.08 -8.66 -0.28
C VAL A 24 0.17 -7.85 -0.64
N LYS A 25 1.21 -7.85 0.22
CA LYS A 25 2.47 -7.15 -0.07
C LYS A 25 3.13 -7.69 -1.35
N ALA A 26 3.18 -9.01 -1.52
CA ALA A 26 3.74 -9.63 -2.72
C ALA A 26 2.97 -9.24 -3.99
N ALA A 27 1.64 -9.20 -3.94
CA ALA A 27 0.81 -8.77 -5.06
C ALA A 27 1.08 -7.31 -5.46
N VAL A 28 1.25 -6.43 -4.47
CA VAL A 28 1.61 -5.03 -4.69
C VAL A 28 2.99 -4.89 -5.32
N HIS A 29 4.00 -5.62 -4.84
CA HIS A 29 5.33 -5.60 -5.46
C HIS A 29 5.33 -6.14 -6.89
N THR A 30 4.49 -7.13 -7.19
CA THR A 30 4.35 -7.69 -8.55
C THR A 30 3.80 -6.65 -9.55
N SER A 31 3.11 -5.60 -9.08
CA SER A 31 2.71 -4.47 -9.94
C SER A 31 3.86 -3.53 -10.32
N GLY A 32 5.07 -3.79 -9.82
CA GLY A 32 6.26 -2.95 -9.99
C GLY A 32 6.43 -1.86 -8.92
N ALA A 33 5.49 -1.73 -7.98
CA ALA A 33 5.63 -0.79 -6.86
C ALA A 33 6.80 -1.20 -5.95
N GLY A 34 7.55 -0.22 -5.46
CA GLY A 34 8.75 -0.46 -4.66
C GLY A 34 9.99 -0.86 -5.47
N ASN A 35 9.94 -0.77 -6.80
CA ASN A 35 11.12 -0.97 -7.65
C ASN A 35 11.85 0.35 -7.90
N PHE A 36 13.14 0.35 -7.58
CA PHE A 36 14.06 1.46 -7.77
C PHE A 36 15.33 0.95 -8.45
N PRO A 37 16.16 1.81 -9.06
CA PRO A 37 17.45 1.38 -9.57
C PRO A 37 18.27 0.66 -8.49
N GLY A 38 18.55 -0.63 -8.70
CA GLY A 38 19.29 -1.48 -7.75
C GLY A 38 18.47 -2.15 -6.64
N TYR A 39 17.16 -1.89 -6.53
CA TYR A 39 16.31 -2.46 -5.48
C TYR A 39 14.93 -2.88 -6.01
N THR A 40 14.41 -3.99 -5.49
CA THR A 40 13.06 -4.47 -5.81
C THR A 40 12.27 -4.76 -4.54
N GLY A 41 10.96 -4.51 -4.57
CA GLY A 41 10.07 -4.78 -3.44
C GLY A 41 10.37 -3.94 -2.20
N VAL A 42 10.81 -2.70 -2.39
CA VAL A 42 11.06 -1.75 -1.30
C VAL A 42 9.73 -1.29 -0.70
N SER A 43 9.52 -1.59 0.57
CA SER A 43 8.36 -1.14 1.35
C SER A 43 8.76 -0.91 2.80
N PHE A 44 8.13 0.07 3.45
CA PHE A 44 8.20 0.23 4.90
C PHE A 44 6.96 -0.40 5.55
N GLN A 45 7.14 -1.03 6.71
CA GLN A 45 6.08 -1.75 7.39
C GLN A 45 6.06 -1.43 8.89
N THR A 46 4.87 -1.28 9.45
CA THR A 46 4.65 -1.02 10.88
C THR A 46 3.53 -1.91 11.38
N GLN A 47 3.79 -2.70 12.42
CA GLN A 47 2.75 -3.44 13.12
C GLN A 47 1.97 -2.49 14.04
N GLY A 48 0.66 -2.63 14.08
CA GLY A 48 -0.21 -1.83 14.92
C GLY A 48 -1.54 -2.50 15.21
N MET A 49 -2.41 -1.77 15.90
CA MET A 49 -3.77 -2.21 16.24
C MET A 49 -4.76 -1.29 15.54
N SER A 50 -5.69 -1.89 14.79
CA SER A 50 -6.85 -1.20 14.26
C SER A 50 -8.01 -1.34 15.25
N VAL A 51 -8.67 -0.24 15.56
CA VAL A 51 -9.84 -0.19 16.46
C VAL A 51 -11.02 0.30 15.65
N PHE A 52 -12.13 -0.43 15.69
CA PHE A 52 -13.34 -0.07 14.95
C PHE A 52 -14.59 -0.54 15.70
N LEU A 53 -15.68 0.22 15.57
CA LEU A 53 -16.98 -0.12 16.14
C LEU A 53 -17.93 -0.49 15.00
N PRO A 54 -18.33 -1.76 14.86
CA PRO A 54 -19.36 -2.14 13.89
C PRO A 54 -20.67 -1.39 14.15
N SER A 55 -21.40 -1.06 13.09
CA SER A 55 -22.71 -0.41 13.23
C SER A 55 -23.67 -1.30 14.02
N GLY A 56 -24.25 -0.76 15.10
CA GLY A 56 -25.15 -1.49 15.99
C GLY A 56 -24.47 -2.28 17.11
N ALA A 57 -23.13 -2.31 17.16
CA ALA A 57 -22.40 -2.78 18.32
C ALA A 57 -22.27 -1.66 19.36
N THR A 58 -22.11 -2.06 20.63
CA THR A 58 -21.87 -1.13 21.74
C THR A 58 -20.41 -1.08 22.17
N GLU A 59 -19.64 -2.13 21.87
CA GLU A 59 -18.23 -2.28 22.27
C GLU A 59 -17.29 -2.27 21.05
N PRO A 60 -16.14 -1.56 21.13
CA PRO A 60 -15.17 -1.52 20.05
C PRO A 60 -14.45 -2.86 19.88
N ASN A 61 -14.15 -3.20 18.64
CA ASN A 61 -13.31 -4.33 18.29
C ASN A 61 -11.88 -3.86 17.99
N GLU A 62 -10.92 -4.68 18.38
CA GLU A 62 -9.50 -4.48 18.10
C GLU A 62 -8.96 -5.61 17.21
N MET A 63 -8.07 -5.27 16.28
CA MET A 63 -7.43 -6.25 15.40
C MET A 63 -6.01 -5.85 15.02
N ALA A 64 -5.09 -6.81 15.17
CA ALA A 64 -3.70 -6.62 14.78
C ALA A 64 -3.56 -6.54 13.26
N GLU A 65 -2.98 -5.43 12.79
CA GLU A 65 -2.76 -5.16 11.37
C GLU A 65 -1.33 -4.66 11.12
N THR A 66 -0.88 -4.81 9.88
CA THR A 66 0.37 -4.23 9.41
C THR A 66 0.04 -3.11 8.43
N LYS A 67 0.50 -1.89 8.75
CA LYS A 67 0.51 -0.78 7.82
C LYS A 67 1.71 -0.94 6.89
N VAL A 68 1.47 -0.85 5.59
CA VAL A 68 2.47 -0.98 4.52
C VAL A 68 2.52 0.31 3.74
N GLU A 69 3.74 0.78 3.48
CA GLU A 69 4.02 1.99 2.73
C GLU A 69 4.95 1.66 1.57
N VAL A 70 4.51 1.92 0.35
CA VAL A 70 5.25 1.60 -0.88
C VAL A 70 5.21 2.77 -1.85
N PHE A 71 6.36 3.04 -2.48
CA PHE A 71 6.46 4.08 -3.50
C PHE A 71 6.16 3.52 -4.89
N CYS A 72 5.57 4.36 -5.73
CA CYS A 72 5.22 4.06 -7.11
C CYS A 72 5.77 5.16 -8.03
N SER A 73 6.45 4.75 -9.10
CA SER A 73 6.98 5.62 -10.13
C SER A 73 5.88 5.91 -11.16
N GLY A 74 5.23 7.07 -11.02
CA GLY A 74 4.16 7.52 -11.91
C GLY A 74 2.76 7.02 -11.55
N ARG A 75 1.75 7.71 -12.12
CA ARG A 75 0.33 7.44 -11.83
C ARG A 75 -0.11 6.05 -12.31
N VAL A 76 0.40 5.59 -13.46
CA VAL A 76 0.06 4.29 -14.02
C VAL A 76 0.43 3.16 -13.06
N GLN A 77 1.66 3.20 -12.52
CA GLN A 77 2.11 2.21 -11.55
C GLN A 77 1.32 2.31 -10.24
N ALA A 78 1.01 3.52 -9.76
CA ALA A 78 0.19 3.71 -8.56
C ALA A 78 -1.22 3.10 -8.71
N VAL A 79 -1.86 3.28 -9.87
CA VAL A 79 -3.17 2.67 -10.17
C VAL A 79 -3.08 1.14 -10.21
N ALA A 80 -2.04 0.60 -10.86
CA ALA A 80 -1.80 -0.84 -10.90
C ALA A 80 -1.58 -1.43 -9.50
N ALA A 81 -0.80 -0.76 -8.66
CA ALA A 81 -0.54 -1.16 -7.27
C ALA A 81 -1.82 -1.17 -6.43
N VAL A 82 -2.65 -0.13 -6.53
CA VAL A 82 -3.96 -0.09 -5.85
C VAL A 82 -4.87 -1.22 -6.34
N GLY A 83 -4.89 -1.50 -7.64
CA GLY A 83 -5.67 -2.60 -8.21
C GLY A 83 -5.24 -3.97 -7.69
N ALA A 84 -3.93 -4.24 -7.68
CA ALA A 84 -3.35 -5.47 -7.15
C ALA A 84 -3.61 -5.64 -5.65
N MET A 85 -3.45 -4.56 -4.89
CA MET A 85 -3.77 -4.51 -3.46
C MET A 85 -5.24 -4.89 -3.24
N LYS A 86 -6.18 -4.18 -3.88
CA LYS A 86 -7.63 -4.44 -3.69
C LYS A 86 -8.04 -5.85 -4.07
N LYS A 87 -7.46 -6.41 -5.14
CA LYS A 87 -7.77 -7.76 -5.62
C LYS A 87 -7.27 -8.85 -4.66
N SER A 88 -6.16 -8.61 -3.97
CA SER A 88 -5.55 -9.58 -3.04
C SER A 88 -5.98 -9.39 -1.60
N HIS A 89 -6.61 -8.25 -1.27
CA HIS A 89 -7.00 -7.91 0.09
C HIS A 89 -8.22 -8.74 0.56
N PRO A 90 -8.25 -9.23 1.82
CA PRO A 90 -9.40 -9.98 2.34
C PRO A 90 -10.67 -9.12 2.50
N TYR A 91 -10.51 -7.81 2.66
CA TYR A 91 -11.64 -6.89 2.85
C TYR A 91 -12.16 -6.32 1.54
N LYS A 92 -13.49 -6.23 1.43
CA LYS A 92 -14.18 -5.57 0.30
C LYS A 92 -13.92 -4.05 0.27
N ALA A 93 -13.88 -3.42 1.45
CA ALA A 93 -13.54 -2.01 1.61
C ALA A 93 -12.18 -1.91 2.30
N VAL A 94 -11.13 -1.63 1.54
CA VAL A 94 -9.77 -1.50 2.07
C VAL A 94 -9.51 -0.06 2.51
N SER A 95 -8.92 0.12 3.69
CA SER A 95 -8.38 1.42 4.12
C SER A 95 -7.03 1.64 3.45
N TYR A 96 -6.97 2.59 2.50
CA TYR A 96 -5.74 2.97 1.83
C TYR A 96 -5.74 4.46 1.46
N ALA A 97 -4.54 5.00 1.27
CA ALA A 97 -4.32 6.36 0.78
C ALA A 97 -3.22 6.36 -0.28
N VAL A 98 -3.32 7.28 -1.24
CA VAL A 98 -2.28 7.53 -2.24
C VAL A 98 -1.92 9.00 -2.19
N PHE A 99 -0.66 9.29 -1.85
CA PHE A 99 -0.12 10.64 -1.81
C PHE A 99 0.79 10.87 -3.01
N LYS A 100 0.71 12.04 -3.65
CA LYS A 100 1.75 12.49 -4.57
C LYS A 100 2.93 12.98 -3.72
N ALA A 101 4.12 12.48 -3.98
CA ALA A 101 5.34 12.94 -3.33
C ALA A 101 6.06 13.96 -4.23
N GLU A 102 6.59 15.01 -3.61
CA GLU A 102 7.44 15.99 -4.27
C GLU A 102 8.90 15.53 -4.20
N ASN A 103 9.68 15.89 -5.22
CA ASN A 103 11.13 15.70 -5.24
C ASN A 103 11.77 17.05 -4.92
N ILE A 104 12.18 17.24 -3.66
CA ILE A 104 12.73 18.51 -3.13
C ILE A 104 14.12 18.31 -2.52
#